data_AF-A0A5S5CJU1-F1
#
_entry.id   AF-A0A5S5CJU1-F1
#
_cell.length_a   1.000
_cell.length_b   1.000
_cell.length_c   1.000
_cell.angle_alpha   90.00
_cell.angle_beta   90.00
_cell.angle_gamma   90.00
#
_symmetry.space_group_name_H-M   'P 1'
#
loop_
_entity.id
_entity.type
_entity.pdbx_description
1 polymer ?
#
loop_
_entity_poly.entity_id
_entity_poly.type
_entity_poly.pdbx_seq_one_letter_code
_entity_poly.pdbx_strand_id
1 'polypeptide(L)'
;MHSDTNYIIPPLLDELMKWEKEIKPHVPYLETPTGYFLKFDPADNGGYQSSPVDAIVFANTGMDGTHYAFLTDFGAVTDLSEAPIICVDPMDFGNCTRIVANNINEFFALHFSDH
;
A
#
# COMPACT_ATOMS: atom_id res chain seq x y z
N MET A 1 -18.43 -8.88 -10.55
CA MET A 1 -19.37 -8.30 -9.57
C MET A 1 -18.57 -7.28 -8.78
N HIS A 2 -18.79 -5.99 -9.01
CA HIS A 2 -18.28 -4.97 -8.10
C HIS A 2 -19.22 -4.96 -6.91
N SER A 3 -18.80 -5.56 -5.81
CA SER A 3 -19.40 -5.29 -4.51
C SER A 3 -18.98 -3.88 -4.11
N ASP A 4 -19.96 -3.03 -3.82
CA ASP A 4 -19.77 -1.72 -3.17
C ASP A 4 -19.24 -1.93 -1.74
N THR A 5 -18.01 -2.42 -1.61
CA THR A 5 -17.38 -2.68 -0.31
C THR A 5 -16.87 -1.36 0.24
N ASN A 6 -17.49 -0.88 1.32
CA ASN A 6 -17.07 0.35 1.99
C ASN A 6 -15.88 0.04 2.91
N TYR A 7 -14.66 0.15 2.40
CA TYR A 7 -13.44 -0.06 3.17
C TYR A 7 -13.19 1.09 4.16
N ILE A 8 -12.78 0.74 5.38
CA ILE A 8 -12.31 1.70 6.37
C ILE A 8 -10.81 1.93 6.12
N ILE A 9 -10.47 3.17 5.77
CA ILE A 9 -9.08 3.56 5.53
C ILE A 9 -8.33 3.57 6.87
N PRO A 10 -7.12 2.99 6.96
CA PRO A 10 -6.36 3.03 8.19
C PRO A 10 -5.99 4.48 8.53
N PRO A 11 -6.27 4.96 9.76
CA PRO A 11 -5.92 6.32 10.16
C PRO A 11 -4.44 6.66 9.93
N LEU A 12 -3.55 5.69 10.20
CA LEU A 12 -2.11 5.82 9.98
C LEU A 12 -1.77 6.14 8.52
N LEU A 13 -2.42 5.47 7.55
CA LEU A 13 -2.15 5.70 6.13
C LEU A 13 -2.60 7.11 5.71
N ASP A 14 -3.78 7.53 6.16
CA ASP A 14 -4.31 8.88 5.89
C ASP A 14 -3.42 9.97 6.51
N GLU A 15 -2.95 9.77 7.74
CA GLU A 15 -2.00 10.67 8.40
C GLU A 15 -0.67 10.76 7.66
N LEU A 16 -0.09 9.63 7.24
CA LEU A 16 1.16 9.61 6.47
C LEU A 16 1.01 10.30 5.11
N MET A 17 -0.10 10.07 4.40
CA MET A 17 -0.38 10.75 3.13
C MET A 17 -0.54 12.26 3.29
N LYS A 18 -1.12 12.74 4.40
CA LYS A 18 -1.20 14.18 4.73
C LYS A 18 0.18 14.73 5.05
N TRP A 19 0.91 14.06 5.93
CA TRP A 19 2.27 14.43 6.31
C TRP A 19 3.20 14.54 5.09
N GLU A 20 3.13 13.58 4.17
CA GLU A 20 3.95 13.58 2.95
C GLU A 20 3.70 14.84 2.10
N LYS A 21 2.42 15.24 1.96
CA LYS A 21 2.04 16.47 1.24
C LYS A 21 2.53 17.73 1.96
N GLU A 22 2.48 17.74 3.28
CA GLU A 22 2.92 18.88 4.10
C GLU A 22 4.44 19.06 4.11
N ILE A 23 5.20 17.96 4.14
CA ILE A 23 6.66 18.03 4.22
C ILE A 23 7.32 18.24 2.85
N LYS A 24 6.72 17.75 1.75
CA LYS A 24 7.30 17.81 0.39
C LYS A 24 7.81 19.20 -0.04
N PRO A 25 7.12 20.34 0.22
CA PRO A 25 7.65 21.67 -0.09
C PRO A 25 8.92 22.05 0.69
N HIS A 26 9.13 21.45 1.86
CA HIS A 26 10.27 21.70 2.74
C HIS A 26 11.49 20.83 2.41
N VAL A 27 11.29 19.72 1.69
CA VAL A 27 12.34 18.77 1.28
C VAL A 27 12.31 18.50 -0.24
N PRO A 28 12.45 19.53 -1.10
CA PRO A 28 12.27 19.39 -2.55
C PRO A 28 13.29 18.49 -3.24
N TYR A 29 14.36 18.09 -2.54
CA TYR A 29 15.37 17.15 -3.01
C TYR A 29 14.99 15.68 -2.79
N LEU A 30 13.93 15.40 -2.02
CA LEU A 30 13.35 14.06 -1.88
C LEU A 30 12.13 13.96 -2.80
N GLU A 31 12.15 12.99 -3.72
CA GLU A 31 11.02 12.73 -4.61
C GLU A 31 9.79 12.26 -3.81
N THR A 32 10.02 11.34 -2.86
CA THR A 32 9.07 10.81 -1.89
C THR A 32 9.68 10.86 -0.48
N PRO A 33 9.21 11.73 0.42
CA PRO A 33 9.72 11.82 1.80
C PRO A 33 9.69 10.51 2.60
N THR A 34 8.70 9.65 2.32
CA THR A 34 8.53 8.33 2.95
C THR A 34 9.35 7.23 2.27
N GLY A 35 9.93 7.50 1.11
CA GLY A 35 10.51 6.51 0.20
C GLY A 35 9.49 5.78 -0.67
N TYR A 36 8.19 6.03 -0.49
CA TYR A 36 7.12 5.41 -1.27
C TYR A 36 6.25 6.44 -1.97
N PHE A 37 5.71 6.06 -3.13
CA PHE A 37 4.61 6.80 -3.73
C PHE A 37 3.30 6.29 -3.12
N LEU A 38 2.86 6.95 -2.05
CA LEU A 38 1.60 6.63 -1.39
C LEU A 38 0.41 7.04 -2.29
N LYS A 39 -0.44 6.08 -2.64
CA LYS A 39 -1.70 6.32 -3.35
C LYS A 39 -2.74 5.36 -2.82
N PHE A 40 -3.95 5.82 -2.56
CA PHE A 40 -5.03 4.94 -2.14
C PHE A 40 -6.29 5.28 -2.94
N ASP A 41 -6.74 4.33 -3.75
CA ASP A 41 -8.03 4.42 -4.45
C ASP A 41 -8.72 3.03 -4.38
N PRO A 42 -9.73 2.89 -3.50
CA PRO A 42 -10.44 1.63 -3.34
C PRO A 42 -11.38 1.31 -4.52
N ALA A 43 -11.68 2.27 -5.41
CA ALA A 43 -12.54 2.02 -6.56
C ALA A 43 -11.79 1.35 -7.73
N ASP A 44 -10.48 1.60 -7.82
CA ASP A 44 -9.59 1.10 -8.87
C ASP A 44 -8.71 -0.07 -8.38
N ASN A 45 -8.78 -0.44 -7.10
CA ASN A 45 -7.76 -1.29 -6.45
C ASN A 45 -6.33 -0.77 -6.68
N GLY A 46 -6.19 0.52 -7.01
CA GLY A 46 -4.94 1.15 -7.43
C GLY A 46 -4.37 0.71 -8.79
N GLY A 47 -5.15 0.11 -9.69
CA GLY A 47 -4.90 0.16 -11.14
C GLY A 47 -3.74 -0.65 -11.69
N TYR A 48 -3.14 -1.53 -10.89
CA TYR A 48 -2.11 -2.46 -11.34
C TYR A 48 -2.74 -3.79 -11.77
N GLN A 49 -2.58 -4.14 -13.05
CA GLN A 49 -3.11 -5.41 -13.59
C GLN A 49 -2.42 -6.66 -13.02
N SER A 50 -1.23 -6.49 -12.45
CA SER A 50 -0.43 -7.56 -11.83
C SER A 50 -0.81 -7.83 -10.37
N SER A 51 -1.69 -7.02 -9.76
CA SER A 51 -2.14 -7.24 -8.38
C SER A 51 -3.18 -8.35 -8.31
N PRO A 52 -3.24 -9.12 -7.19
CA PRO A 52 -4.37 -9.98 -6.91
C PRO A 52 -5.70 -9.20 -6.94
N VAL A 53 -6.76 -9.86 -7.40
CA VAL A 53 -8.09 -9.22 -7.58
C VAL A 53 -8.70 -8.71 -6.27
N ASP A 54 -8.29 -9.28 -5.15
CA ASP A 54 -8.72 -8.97 -3.80
C ASP A 54 -7.74 -8.08 -3.04
N ALA A 55 -6.78 -7.47 -3.75
CA ALA A 55 -5.80 -6.57 -3.17
C ALA A 55 -6.12 -5.09 -3.46
N ILE A 56 -5.85 -4.20 -2.49
CA ILE A 56 -5.98 -2.74 -2.66
C ILE A 56 -4.61 -2.11 -2.48
N VAL A 57 -4.07 -1.55 -3.56
CA VAL A 57 -2.73 -0.92 -3.55
C VAL A 57 -2.75 0.38 -2.73
N PHE A 58 -1.75 0.55 -1.86
CA PHE A 58 -1.57 1.78 -1.08
C PHE A 58 -0.20 2.47 -1.29
N ALA A 59 0.80 1.74 -1.77
CA ALA A 59 2.15 2.27 -1.98
C ALA A 59 2.80 1.61 -3.20
N ASN A 60 3.63 2.36 -3.93
CA ASN A 60 4.53 1.79 -4.93
C ASN A 60 5.95 2.34 -4.80
N THR A 61 6.91 1.59 -5.31
CA THR A 61 8.34 1.90 -5.21
C THR A 61 8.86 2.74 -6.39
N GLY A 62 8.04 2.95 -7.42
CA GLY A 62 8.42 3.67 -8.64
C GLY A 62 9.26 2.85 -9.64
N MET A 63 9.62 1.61 -9.32
CA MET A 63 10.48 0.75 -10.16
C MET A 63 9.79 -0.57 -10.47
N ASP A 64 9.86 -1.01 -11.73
CA ASP A 64 9.43 -2.34 -12.22
C ASP A 64 7.99 -2.76 -11.89
N GLY A 65 7.15 -1.79 -11.52
CA GLY A 65 5.77 -2.04 -11.10
C GLY A 65 5.66 -2.66 -9.70
N THR A 66 6.73 -2.67 -8.90
CA THR A 66 6.72 -3.21 -7.53
C THR A 66 5.92 -2.31 -6.59
N HIS A 67 4.93 -2.91 -5.91
CA HIS A 67 3.97 -2.20 -5.09
C HIS A 67 3.52 -3.00 -3.86
N TYR A 68 2.89 -2.30 -2.92
CA TYR A 68 2.33 -2.86 -1.70
C TYR A 68 0.82 -2.65 -1.64
N ALA A 69 0.12 -3.66 -1.15
CA ALA A 69 -1.33 -3.69 -1.13
C ALA A 69 -1.87 -4.37 0.13
N PHE A 70 -3.09 -4.00 0.51
CA PHE A 70 -3.89 -4.70 1.51
C PHE A 70 -4.50 -5.95 0.89
N LEU A 71 -4.36 -7.11 1.54
CA LEU A 71 -5.07 -8.34 1.16
C LEU A 71 -6.42 -8.38 1.87
N THR A 72 -7.52 -8.20 1.13
CA THR A 72 -8.86 -8.02 1.72
C THR A 72 -9.65 -9.32 1.89
N ASP A 73 -9.14 -10.42 1.34
CA ASP A 73 -9.84 -11.72 1.27
C ASP A 73 -11.24 -11.56 0.68
N PHE A 74 -11.28 -11.05 -0.56
CA PHE A 74 -12.50 -10.74 -1.32
C PHE A 74 -13.50 -9.83 -0.57
N GLY A 75 -12.98 -8.89 0.22
CA GLY A 75 -13.77 -7.96 1.01
C GLY A 75 -14.26 -8.52 2.35
N ALA A 76 -13.79 -9.69 2.79
CA ALA A 76 -14.05 -10.20 4.14
C ALA A 76 -13.41 -9.30 5.22
N VAL A 77 -12.25 -8.72 4.92
CA VAL A 77 -11.59 -7.71 5.75
C VAL A 77 -11.93 -6.32 5.23
N THR A 78 -12.84 -5.62 5.92
CA THR A 78 -13.28 -4.27 5.56
C THR A 78 -12.50 -3.18 6.29
N ASP A 79 -11.98 -3.46 7.48
CA ASP A 79 -11.02 -2.59 8.17
C ASP A 79 -9.60 -2.92 7.70
N LEU A 80 -9.06 -2.05 6.85
CA LEU A 80 -7.74 -2.26 6.26
C LEU A 80 -6.61 -2.08 7.28
N SER A 81 -6.91 -1.58 8.49
CA SER A 81 -5.94 -1.52 9.58
C SER A 81 -5.55 -2.91 10.09
N GLU A 82 -6.40 -3.90 9.84
CA GLU A 82 -6.21 -5.31 10.23
C GLU A 82 -5.82 -6.21 9.04
N ALA A 83 -5.81 -5.65 7.82
CA ALA A 83 -5.53 -6.43 6.61
C ALA A 83 -4.02 -6.72 6.47
N PRO A 84 -3.63 -7.97 6.13
CA PRO A 84 -2.25 -8.28 5.80
C PRO A 84 -1.73 -7.44 4.64
N ILE A 85 -0.44 -7.11 4.69
CA ILE A 85 0.24 -6.37 3.63
C ILE A 85 0.99 -7.34 2.75
N ILE A 86 0.72 -7.26 1.44
CA ILE A 86 1.47 -7.99 0.42
C ILE A 86 2.40 -7.04 -0.32
N CYS A 87 3.56 -7.56 -0.71
CA CYS A 87 4.40 -7.00 -1.75
C CYS A 87 4.13 -7.77 -3.04
N VAL A 88 3.88 -7.02 -4.10
CA VAL A 88 3.76 -7.55 -5.47
C VAL A 88 4.96 -7.05 -6.25
N ASP A 89 5.76 -7.97 -6.74
CA ASP A 89 6.95 -7.75 -7.57
C ASP A 89 6.76 -8.51 -8.89
N PRO A 90 6.25 -7.85 -9.93
CA PRO A 90 5.95 -8.51 -11.21
C PRO A 90 7.18 -9.13 -11.88
N MET A 91 8.39 -8.66 -11.54
CA MET A 91 9.63 -9.11 -12.14
C MET A 91 10.28 -10.27 -11.37
N ASP A 92 9.82 -10.56 -10.15
CA ASP A 92 10.21 -11.75 -9.38
C ASP A 92 9.44 -12.99 -9.88
N PHE A 93 9.84 -13.50 -11.04
CA PHE A 93 9.19 -14.64 -11.69
C PHE A 93 9.17 -15.87 -10.77
N GLY A 94 7.96 -16.31 -10.43
CA GLY A 94 7.72 -17.47 -9.57
C GLY A 94 7.44 -17.13 -8.11
N ASN A 95 7.74 -15.90 -7.65
CA ASN A 95 7.42 -15.39 -6.32
C ASN A 95 6.82 -13.98 -6.36
N CYS A 96 6.02 -13.69 -7.39
CA CYS A 96 5.56 -12.35 -7.70
C CYS A 96 4.72 -11.69 -6.60
N THR A 97 4.20 -12.46 -5.63
CA THR A 97 3.41 -11.94 -4.52
C THR A 97 3.82 -12.61 -3.22
N ARG A 98 4.08 -11.81 -2.18
CA ARG A 98 4.45 -12.30 -0.84
C ARG A 98 3.82 -11.45 0.26
N ILE A 99 3.43 -12.07 1.38
CA ILE A 99 3.02 -11.33 2.59
C ILE A 99 4.29 -10.78 3.25
N VAL A 100 4.28 -9.49 3.59
CA VAL A 100 5.44 -8.78 4.17
C VAL A 100 5.18 -8.21 5.56
N ALA A 101 3.91 -8.03 5.95
CA ALA A 101 3.52 -7.62 7.29
C ALA A 101 2.09 -8.10 7.61
N ASN A 102 1.76 -8.24 8.89
CA ASN A 102 0.43 -8.61 9.35
C ASN A 102 -0.57 -7.45 9.22
N ASN A 103 -0.08 -6.21 9.26
CA ASN A 103 -0.89 -5.01 9.05
C ASN A 103 -0.05 -3.77 8.69
N ILE A 104 -0.72 -2.66 8.43
CA ILE A 104 -0.09 -1.39 8.05
C ILE A 104 0.80 -0.79 9.13
N ASN A 105 0.47 -0.99 10.42
CA ASN A 105 1.28 -0.50 11.52
C ASN A 105 2.61 -1.23 11.57
N GLU A 106 2.58 -2.56 11.47
CA GLU A 106 3.80 -3.37 11.41
C GLU A 106 4.62 -3.06 10.16
N PHE A 107 3.98 -2.89 9.00
CA PHE A 107 4.67 -2.52 7.76
C PHE A 107 5.49 -1.23 7.91
N PHE A 108 4.88 -0.16 8.41
CA PHE A 108 5.59 1.11 8.61
C PHE A 108 6.57 1.04 9.79
N ALA A 109 6.26 0.28 10.84
CA ALA A 109 7.20 0.05 11.93
C ALA A 109 8.48 -0.61 11.42
N LEU A 110 8.38 -1.66 10.60
CA LEU A 110 9.55 -2.31 9.99
C LEU A 110 10.30 -1.33 9.08
N HIS A 111 9.59 -0.63 8.20
CA HIS A 111 10.19 0.31 7.25
C HIS A 111 10.97 1.46 7.93
N PHE A 112 10.44 2.01 9.03
CA PHE A 112 11.08 3.12 9.73
C PHE A 112 12.01 2.69 10.88
N SER A 113 12.03 1.42 11.27
CA SER A 113 12.90 0.91 12.34
C SER A 113 14.24 0.36 11.84
N ASP A 114 14.39 0.10 10.53
CA ASP A 114 15.64 -0.39 9.91
C ASP A 114 16.70 0.74 9.72
N HIS A 115 16.85 1.63 10.71
CA HIS A 115 17.83 2.72 10.74
C HIS A 115 18.71 2.70 11.99
#